data_AF-A0A7Z2JC49-F1
#
_entry.id   AF-A0A7Z2JC49-F1
#
_cell.length_a   1.000
_cell.length_b   1.000
_cell.length_c   1.000
_cell.angle_alpha   90.00
_cell.angle_beta   90.00
_cell.angle_gamma   90.00
#
_symmetry.space_group_name_H-M   'P 1'
#
loop_
_entity.id
_entity.type
_entity.pdbx_description
1 polymer ?
#
loop_
_entity_poly.entity_id
_entity_poly.type
_entity_poly.pdbx_seq_one_letter_code
_entity_poly.pdbx_strand_id
1 'polypeptide(L)'
;MNSLDSRYLRVGDTFAHRFTTPGAHRYALGAPRALSAPGHHAEFAISVAQEAGTAPSTHYVTVVFANGEFAAEPAELAIKRNDVVMWSTQSASTAGFSVQGGEGHARFDSACLPANSMYSHAFGSVGVFEWSSIADPKLCGTVTVQPHPPCRTHAEQEAFMGSLAQPTLVMIDGLKAHPKRVSITLGQTVFFAVRSGGDVAIVDSVLQGVDWAALNPQPLPPKEGGAVAE
;
A
#
# COMPACT_ATOMS: atom_id res chain seq x y z
N MET A 1 13.98 -7.84 1.22
CA MET A 1 13.41 -6.48 1.04
C MET A 1 12.02 -6.52 1.68
N ASN A 2 11.93 -6.39 3.01
CA ASN A 2 10.69 -6.59 3.80
C ASN A 2 10.35 -5.36 4.63
N SER A 3 10.53 -4.18 4.03
CA SER A 3 10.17 -2.92 4.67
C SER A 3 8.67 -2.68 4.58
N LEU A 4 8.00 -2.46 5.70
CA LEU A 4 6.60 -2.04 5.70
C LEU A 4 6.50 -0.60 5.18
N ASP A 5 5.82 -0.35 4.06
CA ASP A 5 5.65 1.02 3.53
C ASP A 5 4.42 1.12 2.61
N SER A 6 3.30 1.63 3.13
CA SER A 6 2.07 1.78 2.36
C SER A 6 2.20 2.75 1.16
N ARG A 7 3.22 3.61 1.17
CA ARG A 7 3.51 4.54 0.08
C ARG A 7 4.13 3.85 -1.12
N TYR A 8 4.69 2.65 -0.95
CA TYR A 8 5.43 1.91 -1.96
C TYR A 8 4.89 0.48 -2.07
N LEU A 9 3.82 0.29 -2.84
CA LEU A 9 3.20 -1.02 -3.04
C LEU A 9 4.07 -1.88 -3.97
N ARG A 10 4.34 -3.12 -3.58
CA ARG A 10 5.08 -4.13 -4.37
C ARG A 10 4.41 -5.50 -4.24
N VAL A 11 5.05 -6.54 -4.76
CA VAL A 11 4.57 -7.91 -4.58
C VAL A 11 4.44 -8.24 -3.08
N GLY A 12 3.28 -8.77 -2.68
CA GLY A 12 2.93 -9.02 -1.28
C GLY A 12 2.25 -7.85 -0.56
N ASP A 13 2.16 -6.67 -1.20
CA ASP A 13 1.39 -5.53 -0.70
C ASP A 13 0.04 -5.43 -1.40
N THR A 14 -0.93 -4.83 -0.71
CA THR A 14 -2.22 -4.46 -1.31
C THR A 14 -2.73 -3.18 -0.70
N PHE A 15 -3.26 -2.30 -1.54
CA PHE A 15 -4.08 -1.17 -1.10
C PHE A 15 -5.54 -1.48 -1.42
N ALA A 16 -6.44 -1.16 -0.51
CA ALA A 16 -7.86 -1.29 -0.71
C ALA A 16 -8.61 -0.04 -0.29
N HIS A 17 -9.68 0.28 -0.99
CA HIS A 17 -10.55 1.40 -0.66
C HIS A 17 -12.01 1.01 -0.86
N ARG A 18 -12.86 1.37 0.11
CA ARG A 18 -14.31 1.20 0.00
C ARG A 18 -14.93 2.45 -0.60
N PHE A 19 -15.64 2.27 -1.69
CA PHE A 19 -16.33 3.36 -2.38
C PHE A 19 -17.73 3.56 -1.81
N THR A 20 -18.01 4.76 -1.31
CA THR A 20 -19.27 5.13 -0.67
C THR A 20 -20.12 6.11 -1.48
N THR A 21 -19.52 6.78 -2.47
CA THR A 21 -20.14 7.81 -3.29
C THR A 21 -20.40 7.25 -4.69
N PRO A 22 -21.65 7.23 -5.18
CA PRO A 22 -21.94 6.87 -6.57
C PRO A 22 -21.29 7.81 -7.57
N GLY A 23 -21.01 7.31 -8.77
CA GLY A 23 -20.45 8.09 -9.87
C GLY A 23 -19.21 7.45 -10.49
N ALA A 24 -18.62 8.16 -11.45
CA ALA A 24 -17.37 7.75 -12.09
C ALA A 24 -16.19 8.38 -11.34
N HIS A 25 -15.29 7.53 -10.86
CA HIS A 25 -14.10 7.92 -10.12
C HIS A 25 -12.87 7.57 -10.95
N ARG A 26 -12.01 8.58 -11.18
CA ARG A 26 -10.73 8.39 -11.86
C ARG A 26 -9.63 8.13 -10.85
N TYR A 27 -8.71 7.26 -11.22
CA TYR A 27 -7.49 7.04 -10.45
C TYR A 27 -6.30 6.85 -11.39
N ALA A 28 -5.11 7.10 -10.84
CA ALA A 28 -3.84 6.95 -11.49
C ALA A 28 -2.98 5.95 -10.74
N LEU A 29 -2.15 5.24 -11.51
CA LEU A 29 -1.02 4.48 -11.00
C LEU A 29 0.25 5.27 -11.29
N GLY A 30 1.09 5.40 -10.27
CA GLY A 30 2.32 6.18 -10.39
C GLY A 30 3.48 5.53 -9.65
N ALA A 31 4.68 5.83 -10.14
CA ALA A 31 5.86 5.62 -9.32
C ALA A 31 5.68 6.44 -8.03
N PRO A 32 6.00 5.87 -6.86
CA PRO A 32 5.86 6.56 -5.59
C PRO A 32 6.80 7.76 -5.58
N ARG A 33 6.23 8.94 -5.78
CA ARG A 33 6.96 10.20 -5.94
C ARG A 33 6.92 10.97 -4.63
N ALA A 34 8.10 11.30 -4.12
CA ALA A 34 8.27 12.64 -3.56
C ALA A 34 8.15 13.60 -4.75
N LEU A 35 7.06 14.36 -4.83
CA LEU A 35 6.92 15.55 -5.68
C LEU A 35 7.25 15.33 -7.17
N SER A 36 6.27 14.89 -7.96
CA SER A 36 6.38 15.24 -9.37
C SER A 36 5.05 15.54 -9.99
N ALA A 37 5.13 16.43 -10.97
CA ALA A 37 4.01 16.90 -11.75
C ALA A 37 3.18 15.73 -12.32
N PRO A 38 1.85 15.90 -12.42
CA PRO A 38 0.98 14.93 -13.06
C PRO A 38 1.50 14.72 -14.49
N GLY A 39 2.19 13.61 -14.71
CA GLY A 39 2.41 13.11 -16.06
C GLY A 39 1.05 12.66 -16.61
N HIS A 40 0.96 12.48 -17.92
CA HIS A 40 -0.19 11.82 -18.54
C HIS A 40 -0.25 10.36 -18.06
N HIS A 41 -0.78 10.15 -16.85
CA HIS A 41 -1.05 8.82 -16.32
C HIS A 41 -2.24 8.27 -17.11
N ALA A 42 -2.18 6.99 -17.49
CA ALA A 42 -3.36 6.29 -17.97
C ALA A 42 -4.46 6.42 -16.90
N GLU A 43 -5.53 7.14 -17.21
CA GLU A 43 -6.63 7.39 -16.28
C GLU A 43 -7.56 6.18 -16.27
N PHE A 44 -7.39 5.33 -15.26
CA PHE A 44 -8.28 4.21 -15.01
C PHE A 44 -9.58 4.69 -14.36
N ALA A 45 -10.65 3.89 -14.46
CA ALA A 45 -11.97 4.30 -14.02
C ALA A 45 -12.66 3.26 -13.15
N ILE A 46 -13.34 3.75 -12.11
CA ILE A 46 -14.27 2.95 -11.31
C ILE A 46 -15.64 3.62 -11.40
N SER A 47 -16.62 2.90 -11.93
CA SER A 47 -18.03 3.32 -11.97
C SER A 47 -18.77 2.71 -10.80
N VAL A 48 -19.21 3.54 -9.86
CA VAL A 48 -19.93 3.12 -8.65
C VAL A 48 -21.42 3.35 -8.87
N ALA A 49 -22.21 2.28 -8.86
CA ALA A 49 -23.65 2.35 -8.99
C ALA A 49 -24.30 3.09 -7.81
N GLN A 50 -25.45 3.72 -8.08
CA GLN A 50 -26.29 4.30 -7.04
C GLN A 50 -26.72 3.24 -6.02
N GLU A 51 -27.10 2.05 -6.47
CA GLU A 51 -27.60 1.01 -5.59
C GLU A 51 -26.48 0.43 -4.72
N ALA A 52 -26.78 0.26 -3.43
CA ALA A 52 -25.95 -0.54 -2.55
C ALA A 52 -26.27 -2.03 -2.78
N GLY A 53 -25.23 -2.87 -2.77
CA GLY A 53 -25.43 -4.32 -2.71
C GLY A 53 -26.09 -4.75 -1.40
N THR A 54 -26.64 -5.96 -1.37
CA THR A 54 -27.14 -6.58 -0.13
C THR A 54 -26.01 -6.83 0.88
N ALA A 55 -24.79 -7.03 0.38
CA ALA A 55 -23.55 -7.10 1.15
C ALA A 55 -22.40 -6.48 0.33
N PRO A 56 -21.40 -5.86 1.00
CA PRO A 56 -20.19 -5.38 0.35
C PRO A 56 -19.48 -6.52 -0.40
N SER A 57 -19.14 -6.29 -1.66
CA SER A 57 -18.31 -7.19 -2.46
C SER A 57 -16.90 -6.62 -2.60
N THR A 58 -15.92 -7.51 -2.76
CA THR A 58 -14.53 -7.14 -3.05
C THR A 58 -14.24 -7.35 -4.53
N HIS A 59 -13.66 -6.33 -5.16
CA HIS A 59 -13.20 -6.36 -6.55
C HIS A 59 -11.69 -6.19 -6.60
N TYR A 60 -11.04 -6.86 -7.55
CA TYR A 60 -9.58 -6.88 -7.65
C TYR A 60 -9.12 -6.16 -8.91
N VAL A 61 -8.08 -5.35 -8.75
CA VAL A 61 -7.35 -4.71 -9.83
C VAL A 61 -5.89 -5.17 -9.74
N THR A 62 -5.44 -5.89 -10.77
CA THR A 62 -4.05 -6.30 -10.90
C THR A 62 -3.26 -5.18 -11.55
N VAL A 63 -2.19 -4.75 -10.88
CA VAL A 63 -1.26 -3.76 -11.40
C VAL A 63 -0.08 -4.47 -12.04
N VAL A 64 0.22 -4.10 -13.28
CA VAL A 64 1.37 -4.58 -14.04
C VAL A 64 2.22 -3.40 -14.50
N PHE A 65 3.52 -3.62 -14.62
CA PHE A 65 4.45 -2.63 -15.18
C PHE A 65 5.14 -3.24 -16.41
N ALA A 66 4.91 -2.66 -17.57
CA ALA A 66 5.47 -3.12 -18.83
C ALA A 66 5.82 -1.90 -19.70
N ASN A 67 6.92 -2.00 -20.45
CA ASN A 67 7.37 -0.94 -21.37
C ASN A 67 7.53 0.46 -20.72
N GLY A 68 7.83 0.51 -19.43
CA GLY A 68 8.02 1.77 -18.70
C GLY A 68 6.72 2.40 -18.17
N GLU A 69 5.58 1.75 -18.33
CA GLU A 69 4.27 2.26 -17.93
C GLU A 69 3.52 1.30 -17.00
N PHE A 70 2.70 1.86 -16.11
CA PHE A 70 1.78 1.09 -15.28
C PHE A 70 0.47 0.86 -16.03
N ALA A 71 -0.05 -0.37 -15.96
CA ALA A 71 -1.39 -0.72 -16.40
C ALA A 71 -2.18 -1.37 -15.27
N ALA A 72 -3.50 -1.26 -15.34
CA ALA A 72 -4.46 -1.86 -14.42
C ALA A 72 -5.33 -2.87 -15.15
N GLU A 73 -5.55 -4.03 -14.55
CA GLU A 73 -6.41 -5.08 -15.07
C GLU A 73 -7.47 -5.48 -14.03
N PRO A 74 -8.76 -5.17 -14.27
CA PRO A 74 -9.27 -4.42 -15.41
C PRO A 74 -8.92 -2.92 -15.35
N ALA A 75 -8.87 -2.25 -16.50
CA ALA A 75 -8.60 -0.81 -16.61
C ALA A 75 -9.83 0.05 -16.26
N GLU A 76 -11.02 -0.51 -16.48
CA GLU A 76 -12.31 0.05 -16.08
C GLU A 76 -13.09 -1.00 -15.29
N LEU A 77 -13.69 -0.57 -14.18
CA LEU A 77 -14.37 -1.46 -13.25
C LEU A 77 -15.75 -0.88 -12.88
N ALA A 78 -16.80 -1.69 -12.95
CA ALA A 78 -18.12 -1.32 -12.48
C ALA A 78 -18.44 -2.05 -11.16
N ILE A 79 -18.78 -1.30 -10.11
CA ILE A 79 -19.03 -1.82 -8.77
C ILE A 79 -20.31 -1.22 -8.17
N LYS A 80 -20.76 -1.77 -7.03
CA LYS A 80 -21.88 -1.21 -6.27
C LYS A 80 -21.39 -0.30 -5.16
N ARG A 81 -22.28 0.56 -4.67
CA ARG A 81 -21.98 1.38 -3.49
C ARG A 81 -21.65 0.49 -2.30
N ASN A 82 -20.63 0.88 -1.53
CA ASN A 82 -20.01 0.18 -0.40
C ASN A 82 -19.16 -1.04 -0.75
N ASP A 83 -18.95 -1.33 -2.04
CA ASP A 83 -17.96 -2.33 -2.45
C ASP A 83 -16.53 -1.83 -2.18
N VAL A 84 -15.60 -2.78 -2.08
CA VAL A 84 -14.17 -2.53 -1.87
C VAL A 84 -13.43 -2.87 -3.15
N VAL A 85 -12.53 -1.98 -3.58
CA VAL A 85 -11.57 -2.27 -4.65
C VAL A 85 -10.20 -2.51 -4.03
N MET A 86 -9.50 -3.56 -4.46
CA MET A 86 -8.17 -3.97 -4.01
C MET A 86 -7.18 -3.92 -5.16
N TRP A 87 -6.14 -3.10 -5.04
CA TRP A 87 -5.04 -2.99 -5.98
C TRP A 87 -3.83 -3.74 -5.45
N SER A 88 -3.33 -4.69 -6.24
CA SER A 88 -2.15 -5.48 -5.90
C SER A 88 -1.38 -5.85 -7.17
N THR A 89 -0.16 -6.36 -7.03
CA THR A 89 0.56 -6.98 -8.14
C THR A 89 0.95 -8.40 -7.79
N GLN A 90 0.88 -9.28 -8.79
CA GLN A 90 1.31 -10.68 -8.67
C GLN A 90 2.73 -10.90 -9.21
N SER A 91 3.29 -9.92 -9.91
CA SER A 91 4.63 -10.04 -10.49
C SER A 91 5.67 -9.34 -9.63
N ALA A 92 6.74 -10.07 -9.29
CA ALA A 92 7.92 -9.50 -8.67
C ALA A 92 8.70 -8.55 -9.61
N SER A 93 8.40 -8.55 -10.92
CA SER A 93 8.99 -7.63 -11.89
C SER A 93 8.26 -6.28 -11.97
N THR A 94 7.08 -6.16 -11.35
CA THR A 94 6.36 -4.90 -11.30
C THR A 94 7.13 -3.90 -10.45
N ALA A 95 7.48 -2.75 -11.03
CA ALA A 95 8.08 -1.65 -10.28
C ALA A 95 7.14 -1.24 -9.14
N GLY A 96 7.69 -0.84 -7.99
CA GLY A 96 6.82 -0.40 -6.90
C GLY A 96 5.99 0.82 -7.30
N PHE A 97 4.75 0.84 -6.83
CA PHE A 97 3.72 1.75 -7.30
C PHE A 97 2.92 2.37 -6.16
N SER A 98 2.15 3.39 -6.50
CA SER A 98 1.17 4.03 -5.63
C SER A 98 -0.16 4.13 -6.39
N VAL A 99 -1.26 4.16 -5.63
CA VAL A 99 -2.61 4.33 -6.17
C VAL A 99 -3.15 5.64 -5.64
N GLN A 100 -3.57 6.53 -6.54
CA GLN A 100 -4.10 7.84 -6.18
C GLN A 100 -5.36 8.14 -6.99
N GLY A 101 -6.42 8.63 -6.34
CA GLY A 101 -7.66 8.96 -7.01
C GLY A 101 -8.59 9.82 -6.16
N GLY A 102 -9.77 10.09 -6.72
CA GLY A 102 -10.81 10.87 -6.06
C GLY A 102 -12.12 10.10 -5.95
N GLU A 103 -12.85 10.32 -4.85
CA GLU A 103 -14.23 9.89 -4.68
C GLU A 103 -15.08 11.12 -4.29
N GLY A 104 -15.87 11.65 -5.23
CA GLY A 104 -16.62 12.89 -5.01
C GLY A 104 -15.69 14.07 -4.68
N HIS A 105 -15.78 14.60 -3.45
CA HIS A 105 -14.88 15.64 -2.93
C HIS A 105 -13.70 15.09 -2.11
N ALA A 106 -13.68 13.79 -1.81
CA ALA A 106 -12.61 13.14 -1.06
C ALA A 106 -11.52 12.62 -2.02
N ARG A 107 -10.33 12.37 -1.46
CA ARG A 107 -9.23 11.69 -2.15
C ARG A 107 -8.91 10.39 -1.46
N PHE A 108 -8.43 9.42 -2.23
CA PHE A 108 -7.78 8.23 -1.71
C PHE A 108 -6.38 8.12 -2.27
N ASP A 109 -5.45 7.73 -1.42
CA ASP A 109 -4.03 7.60 -1.74
C ASP A 109 -3.44 6.45 -0.91
N SER A 110 -2.76 5.49 -1.54
CA SER A 110 -2.08 4.41 -0.81
C SER A 110 -0.97 4.95 0.11
N ALA A 111 -0.36 6.07 -0.26
CA ALA A 111 0.66 6.75 0.53
C ALA A 111 0.08 7.54 1.72
N CYS A 112 -1.24 7.75 1.73
CA CYS A 112 -1.92 8.61 2.69
C CYS A 112 -3.34 8.06 2.92
N LEU A 113 -3.45 6.96 3.66
CA LEU A 113 -4.69 6.17 3.78
C LEU A 113 -5.79 7.00 4.45
N PRO A 114 -6.87 7.36 3.74
CA PRO A 114 -8.03 8.01 4.37
C PRO A 114 -8.87 6.97 5.14
N ALA A 115 -9.91 7.45 5.82
CA ALA A 115 -10.97 6.58 6.31
C ALA A 115 -11.54 5.69 5.18
N ASN A 116 -11.95 4.48 5.55
CA ASN A 116 -12.42 3.42 4.65
C ASN A 116 -11.36 2.82 3.71
N SER A 117 -10.08 3.13 3.93
CA SER A 117 -8.97 2.47 3.26
C SER A 117 -8.33 1.38 4.12
N MET A 118 -7.64 0.47 3.44
CA MET A 118 -6.87 -0.59 4.05
C MET A 118 -5.56 -0.78 3.29
N TYR A 119 -4.51 -1.12 4.02
CA TYR A 119 -3.24 -1.57 3.47
C TYR A 119 -2.94 -2.96 4.04
N SER A 120 -2.37 -3.86 3.25
CA SER A 120 -1.91 -5.15 3.76
C SER A 120 -0.51 -5.48 3.27
N HIS A 121 0.25 -6.18 4.11
CA HIS A 121 1.61 -6.62 3.83
C HIS A 121 1.81 -8.08 4.22
N ALA A 122 2.33 -8.89 3.29
CA ALA A 122 2.76 -10.26 3.53
C ALA A 122 4.21 -10.28 4.05
N PHE A 123 4.42 -10.79 5.28
CA PHE A 123 5.73 -10.73 5.93
C PHE A 123 6.61 -11.93 5.56
N GLY A 124 7.63 -11.68 4.73
CA GLY A 124 8.58 -12.69 4.25
C GLY A 124 9.87 -12.84 5.08
N SER A 125 9.99 -12.23 6.26
CA SER A 125 11.13 -12.46 7.16
C SER A 125 10.75 -12.42 8.62
N VAL A 126 11.42 -13.27 9.40
CA VAL A 126 11.36 -13.29 10.86
C VAL A 126 11.98 -12.00 11.40
N GLY A 127 11.39 -11.44 12.45
CA GLY A 127 11.89 -10.23 13.09
C GLY A 127 10.82 -9.44 13.82
N VAL A 128 11.22 -8.27 14.30
CA VAL A 128 10.32 -7.28 14.90
C VAL A 128 10.28 -6.08 13.97
N PHE A 129 9.10 -5.74 13.48
CA PHE A 129 8.85 -4.62 12.59
C PHE A 129 8.06 -3.57 13.37
N GLU A 130 8.75 -2.49 13.75
CA GLU A 130 8.11 -1.33 14.34
C GLU A 130 7.61 -0.42 13.21
N TRP A 131 6.39 0.09 13.37
CA TRP A 131 5.80 0.96 12.37
C TRP A 131 5.19 2.18 13.03
N SER A 132 5.25 3.30 12.32
CA SER A 132 4.66 4.56 12.74
C SER A 132 4.12 5.30 11.53
N SER A 133 3.11 6.14 11.76
CA SER A 133 2.67 7.07 10.75
C SER A 133 3.62 8.23 10.60
N ILE A 134 3.84 8.68 9.36
CA ILE A 134 4.64 9.88 9.08
C ILE A 134 3.87 11.12 9.51
N ALA A 135 2.56 11.14 9.28
CA ALA A 135 1.71 12.28 9.64
C ALA A 135 1.62 12.48 11.17
N ASP A 136 1.58 11.39 11.93
CA ASP A 136 1.66 11.43 13.39
C ASP A 136 2.42 10.21 13.94
N PRO A 137 3.67 10.38 14.40
CA PRO A 137 4.47 9.30 14.96
C PRO A 137 3.86 8.63 16.21
N LYS A 138 2.87 9.24 16.87
CA LYS A 138 2.15 8.61 18.01
C LYS A 138 1.23 7.48 17.55
N LEU A 139 0.77 7.52 16.30
CA LEU A 139 0.08 6.41 15.67
C LEU A 139 1.14 5.39 15.22
N CYS A 140 1.37 4.39 16.06
CA CYS A 140 2.41 3.40 15.87
C CYS A 140 2.01 2.03 16.41
N GLY A 141 2.79 1.01 16.06
CA GLY A 141 2.62 -0.34 16.55
C GLY A 141 3.79 -1.24 16.22
N THR A 142 3.61 -2.54 16.48
CA THR A 142 4.66 -3.54 16.28
C THR A 142 4.08 -4.82 15.69
N VAL A 143 4.75 -5.37 14.68
CA VAL A 143 4.49 -6.71 14.15
C VAL A 143 5.70 -7.58 14.50
N THR A 144 5.48 -8.64 15.26
CA THR A 144 6.50 -9.67 15.51
C THR A 144 6.23 -10.85 14.60
N VAL A 145 7.20 -11.19 13.75
CA VAL A 145 7.13 -12.32 12.83
C VAL A 145 8.00 -13.43 13.38
N GLN A 146 7.37 -14.57 13.67
CA GLN A 146 8.01 -15.75 14.22
C GLN A 146 8.24 -16.80 13.13
N PRO A 147 9.32 -17.60 13.20
CA PRO A 147 9.46 -18.73 12.29
C PRO A 147 8.35 -19.74 12.53
N HIS A 148 7.88 -20.40 11.47
CA HIS A 148 7.07 -21.60 11.63
C HIS A 148 7.99 -22.80 11.94
N PRO A 149 7.61 -23.70 12.88
CA PRO A 149 8.32 -24.96 13.07
C PRO A 149 8.37 -25.80 11.78
N PRO A 150 9.39 -26.65 11.57
CA PRO A 150 9.40 -27.56 10.42
C PRO A 150 8.17 -28.48 10.44
N CYS A 151 7.39 -28.49 9.36
CA CYS A 151 6.30 -29.46 9.19
C CYS A 151 6.90 -30.83 8.89
N ARG A 152 6.60 -31.84 9.72
CA ARG A 152 7.05 -33.22 9.59
C ARG A 152 5.97 -34.14 9.04
N THR A 153 4.73 -33.69 9.07
CA THR A 153 3.56 -34.46 8.61
C THR A 153 2.68 -33.62 7.68
N HIS A 154 1.86 -34.29 6.86
CA HIS A 154 0.88 -33.60 6.01
C HIS A 154 -0.15 -32.82 6.84
N ALA A 155 -0.57 -33.36 7.99
CA ALA A 155 -1.50 -32.69 8.89
C ALA A 155 -0.90 -31.37 9.44
N GLU A 156 0.39 -31.37 9.78
CA GLU A 156 1.10 -30.14 10.19
C GLU A 156 1.20 -29.12 9.05
N GLN A 157 1.45 -29.58 7.83
CA GLN A 157 1.46 -28.71 6.65
C GLN A 157 0.08 -28.09 6.38
N GLU A 158 -0.99 -28.88 6.47
CA GLU A 158 -2.35 -28.40 6.29
C GLU A 158 -2.76 -27.41 7.38
N ALA A 159 -2.41 -27.68 8.64
CA ALA A 159 -2.62 -26.76 9.75
C ALA A 159 -1.83 -25.45 9.54
N PHE A 160 -0.59 -25.54 9.05
CA PHE A 160 0.20 -24.37 8.72
C PHE A 160 -0.45 -23.55 7.61
N MET A 161 -0.84 -24.17 6.49
CA MET A 161 -1.55 -23.49 5.40
C MET A 161 -2.87 -22.86 5.88
N GLY A 162 -3.61 -23.54 6.76
CA GLY A 162 -4.81 -23.01 7.39
C GLY A 162 -4.51 -21.78 8.26
N SER A 163 -3.38 -21.74 8.97
CA SER A 163 -2.96 -20.57 9.72
C SER A 163 -2.60 -19.38 8.80
N LEU A 164 -1.98 -19.63 7.65
CA LEU A 164 -1.66 -18.60 6.67
C LEU A 164 -2.92 -17.93 6.08
N ALA A 165 -4.03 -18.67 6.01
CA ALA A 165 -5.32 -18.16 5.56
C ALA A 165 -6.03 -17.27 6.60
N GLN A 166 -5.58 -17.25 7.85
CA GLN A 166 -6.17 -16.41 8.89
C GLN A 166 -5.57 -15.00 8.84
N PRO A 167 -6.37 -13.96 8.52
CA PRO A 167 -5.87 -12.60 8.46
C PRO A 167 -5.61 -12.09 9.88
N THR A 168 -4.50 -11.38 10.07
CA THR A 168 -4.27 -10.57 11.27
C THR A 168 -4.68 -9.13 10.97
N LEU A 169 -5.59 -8.56 11.76
CA LEU A 169 -6.14 -7.23 11.54
C LEU A 169 -5.67 -6.25 12.62
N VAL A 170 -5.14 -5.11 12.18
CA VAL A 170 -4.88 -3.90 12.97
C VAL A 170 -5.87 -2.83 12.51
N MET A 171 -6.83 -2.53 13.38
CA MET A 171 -7.78 -1.44 13.18
C MET A 171 -7.18 -0.11 13.63
N ILE A 172 -7.30 0.91 12.80
CA ILE A 172 -6.86 2.28 13.08
C ILE A 172 -8.10 3.17 13.22
N ASP A 173 -8.23 3.80 14.37
CA ASP A 173 -9.31 4.72 14.70
C ASP A 173 -8.74 6.02 15.27
N GLY A 174 -8.75 7.06 14.44
CA GLY A 174 -8.06 8.31 14.70
C GLY A 174 -6.56 8.07 14.83
N LEU A 175 -6.01 8.42 16.00
CA LEU A 175 -4.59 8.27 16.32
C LEU A 175 -4.29 7.00 17.13
N LYS A 176 -5.17 5.99 17.09
CA LYS A 176 -5.03 4.75 17.85
C LYS A 176 -5.07 3.52 16.95
N ALA A 177 -4.18 2.58 17.23
CA ALA A 177 -4.12 1.27 16.57
C ALA A 177 -4.52 0.16 17.55
N HIS A 178 -5.38 -0.75 17.08
CA HIS A 178 -5.96 -1.84 17.86
C HIS A 178 -5.96 -3.17 17.08
N PRO A 179 -5.23 -4.19 17.53
CA PRO A 179 -4.23 -4.14 18.60
C PRO A 179 -2.99 -3.33 18.18
N LYS A 180 -2.28 -2.75 19.16
CA LYS A 180 -1.02 -2.03 18.93
C LYS A 180 0.15 -2.97 18.62
N ARG A 181 0.05 -4.24 19.03
CA ARG A 181 1.08 -5.27 18.83
C ARG A 181 0.40 -6.54 18.33
N VAL A 182 0.98 -7.14 17.31
CA VAL A 182 0.55 -8.44 16.78
C VAL A 182 1.75 -9.38 16.68
N SER A 183 1.50 -10.66 16.89
CA SER A 183 2.48 -11.72 16.65
C SER A 183 1.92 -12.63 15.57
N ILE A 184 2.68 -12.83 14.50
CA ILE A 184 2.30 -13.63 13.35
C ILE A 184 3.40 -14.64 13.04
N THR A 185 3.06 -15.64 12.25
CA THR A 185 4.00 -16.59 11.66
C THR A 185 4.51 -16.07 10.31
N LEU A 186 5.76 -16.38 9.99
CA LEU A 186 6.38 -16.11 8.70
C LEU A 186 5.45 -16.52 7.54
N GLY A 187 5.23 -15.61 6.60
CA GLY A 187 4.34 -15.79 5.45
C GLY A 187 2.91 -15.29 5.67
N GLN A 188 2.51 -14.96 6.90
CA GLN A 188 1.19 -14.36 7.14
C GLN A 188 1.11 -12.90 6.68
N THR A 189 -0.11 -12.48 6.36
CA THR A 189 -0.45 -11.11 6.00
C THR A 189 -1.07 -10.36 7.18
N VAL A 190 -0.61 -9.13 7.42
CA VAL A 190 -1.26 -8.19 8.33
C VAL A 190 -2.03 -7.16 7.52
N PHE A 191 -3.28 -6.91 7.90
CA PHE A 191 -4.14 -5.87 7.36
C PHE A 191 -4.19 -4.69 8.33
N PHE A 192 -3.98 -3.48 7.82
CA PHE A 192 -4.11 -2.20 8.51
C PHE A 192 -5.33 -1.48 7.94
N ALA A 193 -6.43 -1.43 8.68
CA ALA A 193 -7.68 -0.85 8.21
C ALA A 193 -7.99 0.47 8.93
N VAL A 194 -8.16 1.55 8.18
CA VAL A 194 -8.45 2.88 8.72
C VAL A 194 -9.96 3.08 8.77
N ARG A 195 -10.52 3.12 9.98
CA ARG A 195 -11.96 3.35 10.19
C ARG A 195 -12.32 4.83 10.21
N SER A 196 -11.49 5.62 10.87
CA SER A 196 -11.70 7.04 11.14
C SER A 196 -10.35 7.71 11.39
N GLY A 197 -10.30 9.03 11.24
CA GLY A 197 -9.05 9.78 11.14
C GLY A 197 -8.76 10.16 9.69
N GLY A 198 -7.64 10.86 9.46
CA GLY A 198 -7.19 11.27 8.14
C GLY A 198 -5.72 10.92 7.93
N ASP A 199 -5.38 10.60 6.69
CA ASP A 199 -4.02 10.69 6.16
C ASP A 199 -2.96 9.81 6.86
N VAL A 200 -3.28 8.52 7.03
CA VAL A 200 -2.37 7.56 7.67
C VAL A 200 -1.43 6.94 6.65
N ALA A 201 -0.13 7.20 6.74
CA ALA A 201 0.89 6.36 6.10
C ALA A 201 1.31 5.26 7.08
N ILE A 202 1.47 4.00 6.64
CA ILE A 202 2.04 2.92 7.47
C ILE A 202 3.46 2.67 7.01
N VAL A 203 4.43 3.06 7.82
CA VAL A 203 5.85 3.02 7.42
C VAL A 203 6.67 2.41 8.54
N ASP A 204 7.61 1.54 8.18
CA ASP A 204 8.63 0.99 9.05
C ASP A 204 9.40 2.15 9.71
N SER A 205 9.50 2.14 11.03
CA SER A 205 10.10 3.24 11.79
C SER A 205 11.57 3.46 11.42
N VAL A 206 12.28 2.43 10.92
CA VAL A 206 13.66 2.56 10.42
C VAL A 206 13.74 3.46 9.18
N LEU A 207 12.66 3.52 8.38
CA LEU A 207 12.60 4.34 7.16
C LEU A 207 12.23 5.80 7.42
N GLN A 208 11.78 6.16 8.63
CA GLN A 208 11.40 7.54 8.95
C GLN A 208 12.59 8.49 9.12
N GLY A 209 13.79 7.97 9.38
CA GLY A 209 15.02 8.75 9.50
C GLY A 209 15.85 8.87 8.22
N VAL A 210 15.42 8.25 7.13
CA VAL A 210 16.14 8.29 5.85
C VAL A 210 15.77 9.57 5.10
N ASP A 211 16.69 10.53 5.04
CA ASP A 211 16.60 11.66 4.13
C ASP A 211 16.81 11.17 2.68
N TRP A 212 15.72 10.86 2.00
CA TRP A 212 15.75 10.41 0.61
C TRP A 212 16.28 11.48 -0.34
N ALA A 213 16.25 12.77 0.04
CA ALA A 213 16.86 13.85 -0.75
C ALA A 213 18.40 13.80 -0.66
N ALA A 214 18.95 13.37 0.48
CA ALA A 214 20.39 13.17 0.65
C ALA A 214 20.95 11.96 -0.13
N LEU A 215 20.09 11.01 -0.51
CA LEU A 215 20.47 9.82 -1.29
C LEU A 215 20.46 10.03 -2.80
N ASN A 216 19.99 11.18 -3.29
CA ASN A 216 20.01 11.51 -4.71
C ASN A 216 20.92 12.73 -4.94
N PRO A 217 22.26 12.55 -4.99
CA PRO A 217 23.16 13.66 -5.22
C PRO A 217 22.82 14.29 -6.57
N GLN A 218 22.34 15.53 -6.56
CA GLN A 218 22.21 16.34 -7.76
C GLN A 218 23.55 16.32 -8.51
N PRO A 219 23.57 16.19 -9.85
CA PRO A 219 24.80 16.35 -10.61
C PRO A 219 25.39 17.72 -10.28
N LEU A 220 26.68 17.75 -9.89
CA LEU A 220 27.37 19.01 -9.65
C LEU A 220 27.27 19.89 -10.90
N PRO A 221 27.02 21.21 -10.75
CA PRO A 221 27.04 22.11 -11.89
C PRO A 221 28.39 22.00 -12.61
N PRO A 222 28.41 22.05 -13.96
CA PRO A 222 29.65 21.97 -14.71
C PRO A 222 30.60 23.08 -14.26
N LYS A 223 31.86 22.71 -13.99
CA LYS A 223 32.90 23.68 -13.64
C LYS A 223 32.99 24.70 -14.78
N GLU A 224 32.72 25.96 -14.47
CA GLU A 224 32.96 27.06 -15.40
C GLU A 224 34.42 27.01 -15.84
N GLY A 225 34.62 26.97 -17.16
CA GLY A 225 35.92 26.84 -17.78
C GLY A 225 36.85 27.96 -17.34
N GLY A 226 38.05 27.57 -16.89
CA GLY A 226 39.13 28.50 -16.62
C GLY A 226 39.44 29.28 -17.90
N ALA A 227 39.35 30.60 -17.79
CA ALA A 227 39.86 31.51 -18.79
C ALA A 227 41.37 31.26 -18.98
N VAL A 228 41.73 30.87 -20.20
CA VAL A 228 43.12 30.89 -20.67
C VAL A 228 43.43 32.36 -20.95
N ALA A 229 44.37 32.94 -20.20
CA ALA A 229 44.95 34.24 -20.53
C ALA A 229 46.17 34.01 -21.44
N GLU A 230 46.16 34.70 -22.58
CA GLU A 230 47.31 34.94 -23.47
C GLU A 230 48.41 35.77 -22.78
#